data_AF-A0A840DMI8-F1
#
_entry.id   AF-A0A840DMI8-F1
#
_cell.length_a   1.000
_cell.length_b   1.000
_cell.length_c   1.000
_cell.angle_alpha   90.00
_cell.angle_beta   90.00
_cell.angle_gamma   90.00
#
_symmetry.space_group_name_H-M   'P 1'
#
loop_
_entity.id
_entity.type
_entity.pdbx_description
1 polymer ?
#
loop_
_entity_poly.entity_id
_entity_poly.type
_entity_poly.pdbx_seq_one_letter_code
_entity_poly.pdbx_strand_id
1 'polypeptide(L)'
;MRYEYKPSLLQGWLREKRQPLLEKKIENSNEKYRGLLEQLKEKFQSESFQSEVEFIRWANKLSRREKLLLPNLYDEKLPEGIKKAMIHVFQQTAKNERRLFRVMVDVVYQTCNLDELWKVLKYSYAYHKEKLEKRMEEKQAKKWRQFLVSKDPILYLATEAYGSEKGILEELETFYLKKNFPLFKLVLMEIFNLADEQFFLQEQALYQELFISATNEEQQKMAHQLINKCKLNHVKPLGKLIFEKLKTYRRKPMLWRYVGEEEKRRFAQWILKLEMKDFFGDVDQNHERYRYWKKFISKLEDVVVTDGRSTLIMYFSDVVIMEVLGTGAVYIYHSAVFQKHFQPKIDRMLAEREKYSHSWMKPREVKRSELMNKDLTLPGGWLIHNGDWQHKFDAWLRRELGWEVRRDVLLQKEAERNEGDFDAD
;
A
#
# COMPACT_ATOMS: atom_id res chain seq x y z
N MET A 1 -57.96 -25.52 -35.88
CA MET A 1 -57.69 -25.40 -34.43
C MET A 1 -56.58 -24.37 -34.24
N ARG A 2 -56.86 -23.23 -33.58
CA ARG A 2 -55.85 -22.23 -33.23
C ARG A 2 -55.21 -22.63 -31.90
N TYR A 3 -53.92 -22.92 -31.90
CA TYR A 3 -53.16 -23.13 -30.67
C TYR A 3 -52.86 -21.77 -30.04
N GLU A 4 -53.65 -21.36 -29.06
CA GLU A 4 -53.31 -20.23 -28.20
C GLU A 4 -52.27 -20.68 -27.17
N TYR A 5 -51.05 -20.19 -27.32
CA TYR A 5 -49.97 -20.40 -26.35
C TYR A 5 -50.34 -19.71 -25.03
N LYS A 6 -50.63 -20.49 -23.98
CA LYS A 6 -50.86 -19.99 -22.61
C LYS A 6 -49.56 -20.05 -21.81
N PRO A 7 -48.99 -18.90 -21.38
CA PRO A 7 -47.73 -18.84 -20.62
C PRO A 7 -47.74 -19.59 -19.28
N SER A 8 -48.91 -19.90 -18.73
CA SER A 8 -49.07 -20.67 -17.49
C SER A 8 -48.60 -22.13 -17.61
N LEU A 9 -48.68 -22.73 -18.80
CA LEU A 9 -48.20 -24.10 -19.03
C LEU A 9 -46.67 -24.18 -18.97
N LEU A 10 -45.96 -23.14 -19.42
CA LEU A 10 -44.51 -23.08 -19.35
C LEU A 10 -44.01 -22.84 -17.90
N GLN A 11 -44.74 -22.05 -17.12
CA GLN A 11 -44.44 -21.83 -15.69
C GLN A 11 -44.72 -23.07 -14.83
N GLY A 12 -45.78 -23.83 -15.13
CA GLY A 12 -46.06 -25.12 -14.49
C GLY A 12 -44.98 -26.16 -14.79
N TRP A 13 -44.59 -26.29 -16.06
CA TRP A 13 -43.51 -27.19 -16.48
C TRP A 13 -42.15 -26.82 -15.86
N LEU A 14 -41.83 -25.52 -15.77
CA LEU A 14 -40.60 -25.04 -15.12
C LEU A 14 -40.58 -25.31 -13.62
N ARG A 15 -41.73 -25.32 -12.92
CA ARG A 15 -41.81 -25.68 -11.49
C ARG A 15 -41.64 -27.19 -11.28
N GLU A 16 -42.32 -28.02 -12.06
CA GLU A 16 -42.25 -29.49 -11.92
C GLU A 16 -40.92 -30.08 -12.37
N LYS A 17 -40.23 -29.46 -13.35
CA LYS A 17 -38.94 -29.96 -13.86
C LYS A 17 -37.71 -29.33 -13.19
N ARG A 18 -37.81 -28.14 -12.55
CA ARG A 18 -36.64 -27.52 -11.88
C ARG A 18 -36.15 -28.29 -10.68
N GLN A 19 -37.05 -28.76 -9.81
CA GLN A 19 -36.66 -29.49 -8.60
C GLN A 19 -35.85 -30.76 -8.91
N PRO A 20 -36.28 -31.66 -9.81
CA PRO A 20 -35.48 -32.84 -10.17
C PRO A 20 -34.25 -32.54 -11.04
N LEU A 21 -34.13 -31.33 -11.62
CA LEU A 21 -32.90 -30.87 -12.30
C LEU A 21 -31.88 -30.28 -11.32
N LEU A 22 -32.34 -29.70 -10.19
CA LEU A 22 -31.49 -29.21 -9.10
C LEU A 22 -31.10 -30.34 -8.13
N GLU A 23 -31.94 -31.37 -8.00
CA GLU A 23 -31.72 -32.54 -7.15
C GLU A 23 -31.12 -33.75 -7.87
N LYS A 24 -30.93 -33.68 -9.21
CA LYS A 24 -29.93 -34.51 -9.86
C LYS A 24 -28.59 -34.11 -9.28
N LYS A 25 -28.20 -34.88 -8.26
CA LYS A 25 -26.90 -34.92 -7.60
C LYS A 25 -25.89 -34.12 -8.41
N ILE A 26 -25.35 -33.08 -7.78
CA ILE A 26 -23.97 -32.70 -8.01
C ILE A 26 -23.18 -33.98 -7.69
N GLU A 27 -23.09 -34.88 -8.66
CA GLU A 27 -21.96 -35.79 -8.74
C GLU A 27 -20.77 -34.88 -8.59
N ASN A 28 -19.96 -35.18 -7.59
CA ASN A 28 -18.70 -34.52 -7.31
C ASN A 28 -17.80 -34.77 -8.53
N SER A 29 -18.04 -34.03 -9.61
CA SER A 29 -17.46 -34.22 -10.95
C SER A 29 -16.03 -33.72 -11.04
N ASN A 30 -15.46 -33.27 -9.91
CA ASN A 30 -14.05 -32.91 -9.77
C ASN A 30 -13.10 -34.09 -10.02
N GLU A 31 -13.54 -35.35 -9.96
CA GLU A 31 -12.71 -36.48 -10.37
C GLU A 31 -12.65 -36.67 -11.90
N LYS A 32 -13.68 -36.27 -12.64
CA LYS A 32 -13.77 -36.47 -14.11
C LYS A 32 -13.03 -35.41 -14.93
N TYR A 33 -12.71 -34.27 -14.33
CA TYR A 33 -12.06 -33.14 -15.00
C TYR A 33 -10.74 -32.73 -14.33
N ARG A 34 -9.88 -33.69 -13.98
CA ARG A 34 -8.49 -33.36 -13.63
C ARG A 34 -7.77 -32.82 -14.86
N GLY A 35 -7.28 -31.58 -14.76
CA GLY A 35 -6.52 -30.96 -15.85
C GLY A 35 -5.23 -31.72 -16.14
N LEU A 36 -4.75 -31.70 -17.39
CA LEU A 36 -3.51 -32.38 -17.77
C LEU A 36 -2.31 -31.97 -16.90
N LEU A 37 -2.28 -30.71 -16.45
CA LEU A 37 -1.26 -30.19 -15.53
C LEU A 37 -1.35 -30.81 -14.13
N GLU A 38 -2.55 -31.04 -13.60
CA GLU A 38 -2.76 -31.64 -12.28
C GLU A 38 -2.34 -33.11 -12.29
N GLN A 39 -2.73 -33.84 -13.35
CA GLN A 39 -2.28 -35.22 -13.55
C GLN A 39 -0.75 -35.29 -13.68
N LEU A 40 -0.12 -34.32 -14.35
CA LEU A 40 1.33 -34.26 -14.47
C LEU A 40 2.00 -33.95 -13.12
N LYS A 41 1.41 -33.06 -12.31
CA LYS A 41 1.87 -32.76 -10.94
C LYS A 41 1.82 -34.01 -10.05
N GLU A 42 0.71 -34.75 -10.08
CA GLU A 42 0.55 -36.00 -9.31
C GLU A 42 1.58 -37.05 -9.74
N LYS A 43 1.75 -37.27 -11.06
CA LYS A 43 2.78 -38.18 -11.59
C LYS A 43 4.17 -37.78 -11.10
N PHE A 44 4.51 -36.49 -11.23
CA PHE A 44 5.81 -35.97 -10.78
C PHE A 44 6.05 -36.14 -9.27
N GLN A 45 5.03 -35.96 -8.44
CA GLN A 45 5.13 -36.16 -6.99
C GLN A 45 5.23 -37.64 -6.60
N SER A 46 4.55 -38.52 -7.34
CA SER A 46 4.58 -39.97 -7.10
C SER A 46 5.92 -40.61 -7.48
N GLU A 47 6.59 -40.06 -8.50
CA GLU A 47 7.92 -40.51 -8.90
C GLU A 47 8.98 -39.78 -8.07
N SER A 48 9.38 -40.38 -6.95
CA SER A 48 10.48 -39.89 -6.13
C SER A 48 11.81 -40.09 -6.87
N PHE A 49 12.18 -39.15 -7.75
CA PHE A 49 13.41 -39.23 -8.55
C PHE A 49 14.65 -39.17 -7.66
N GLN A 50 15.48 -40.21 -7.71
CA GLN A 50 16.72 -40.29 -6.92
C GLN A 50 17.94 -39.83 -7.72
N SER A 51 17.84 -39.72 -9.05
CA SER A 51 18.92 -39.26 -9.92
C SER A 51 18.45 -38.45 -11.14
N GLU A 52 19.36 -37.68 -11.72
CA GLU A 52 19.12 -36.92 -12.97
C GLU A 52 18.72 -37.84 -14.13
N VAL A 53 19.33 -39.03 -14.21
CA VAL A 53 19.12 -39.99 -15.29
C VAL A 53 17.70 -40.56 -15.24
N GLU A 54 17.18 -40.84 -14.05
CA GLU A 54 15.80 -41.30 -13.84
C GLU A 54 14.80 -40.24 -14.30
N PHE A 55 15.01 -38.99 -13.90
CA PHE A 55 14.17 -37.88 -14.31
C PHE A 55 14.17 -37.70 -15.84
N ILE A 56 15.34 -37.69 -16.48
CA ILE A 56 15.43 -37.54 -17.95
C ILE A 56 14.71 -38.69 -18.66
N ARG A 57 14.87 -39.93 -18.16
CA ARG A 57 14.19 -41.10 -18.72
C ARG A 57 12.68 -40.98 -18.60
N TRP A 58 12.17 -40.53 -17.44
CA TRP A 58 10.76 -40.27 -17.23
C TRP A 58 10.25 -39.14 -18.15
N ALA A 59 10.95 -38.01 -18.16
CA ALA A 59 10.58 -36.86 -18.98
C ALA A 59 10.52 -37.20 -20.47
N ASN A 60 11.39 -38.09 -20.95
CA ASN A 60 11.39 -38.54 -22.34
C ASN A 60 10.14 -39.35 -22.72
N LYS A 61 9.53 -40.08 -21.77
CA LYS A 61 8.29 -40.84 -21.99
C LYS A 61 7.03 -39.96 -22.06
N LEU A 62 7.11 -38.72 -21.59
CA LEU A 62 5.97 -37.80 -21.62
C LEU A 62 5.54 -37.48 -23.06
N SER A 63 4.24 -37.33 -23.24
CA SER A 63 3.67 -36.86 -24.51
C SER A 63 4.13 -35.44 -24.82
N ARG A 64 4.02 -35.05 -26.10
CA ARG A 64 4.33 -33.68 -26.56
C ARG A 64 3.61 -32.60 -25.73
N ARG A 65 2.34 -32.84 -25.35
CA ARG A 65 1.54 -31.89 -24.55
C ARG A 65 1.98 -31.83 -23.09
N GLU A 66 2.33 -32.97 -22.50
CA GLU A 66 2.86 -33.02 -21.12
C GLU A 66 4.24 -32.34 -21.03
N LYS A 67 5.12 -32.56 -22.02
CA LYS A 67 6.44 -31.90 -22.10
C LYS A 67 6.33 -30.37 -22.16
N LEU A 68 5.29 -29.84 -22.82
CA LEU A 68 5.01 -28.40 -22.85
C LEU A 68 4.63 -27.84 -21.48
N LEU A 69 3.99 -28.64 -20.62
CA LEU A 69 3.52 -28.22 -19.30
C LEU A 69 4.56 -28.45 -18.20
N LEU A 70 5.59 -29.26 -18.47
CA LEU A 70 6.66 -29.61 -17.53
C LEU A 70 7.32 -28.41 -16.84
N PRO A 71 7.53 -27.23 -17.48
CA PRO A 71 8.06 -26.05 -16.79
C PRO A 71 7.25 -25.60 -15.57
N ASN A 72 5.93 -25.83 -15.55
CA ASN A 72 5.07 -25.46 -14.42
C ASN A 72 5.30 -26.31 -13.15
N LEU A 73 6.14 -27.35 -13.25
CA LEU A 73 6.53 -28.19 -12.11
C LEU A 73 7.83 -27.71 -11.46
N TYR A 74 8.51 -26.71 -12.03
CA TYR A 74 9.76 -26.20 -11.48
C TYR A 74 9.52 -25.49 -10.15
N ASP A 75 10.28 -25.88 -9.12
CA ASP A 75 10.30 -25.26 -7.80
C ASP A 75 11.76 -25.17 -7.33
N GLU A 76 12.14 -24.05 -6.73
CA GLU A 76 13.51 -23.82 -6.24
C GLU A 76 13.94 -24.79 -5.14
N LYS A 77 12.96 -25.35 -4.41
CA LYS A 77 13.17 -26.35 -3.34
C LYS A 77 13.54 -27.73 -3.87
N LEU A 78 13.45 -27.96 -5.19
CA LEU A 78 13.85 -29.24 -5.78
C LEU A 78 15.36 -29.47 -5.65
N PRO A 79 15.81 -30.74 -5.57
CA PRO A 79 17.23 -31.07 -5.57
C PRO A 79 17.96 -30.48 -6.80
N GLU A 80 19.17 -29.98 -6.60
CA GLU A 80 19.93 -29.25 -7.63
C GLU A 80 20.14 -30.06 -8.92
N GLY A 81 20.39 -31.38 -8.80
CA GLY A 81 20.53 -32.25 -9.96
C GLY A 81 19.24 -32.36 -10.78
N ILE A 82 18.09 -32.44 -10.11
CA ILE A 82 16.78 -32.48 -10.79
C ILE A 82 16.50 -31.14 -11.48
N LYS A 83 16.83 -30.00 -10.83
CA LYS A 83 16.70 -28.68 -11.46
C LYS A 83 17.54 -28.59 -12.74
N LYS A 84 18.81 -29.00 -12.72
CA LYS A 84 19.66 -29.02 -13.91
C LYS A 84 19.11 -29.92 -15.02
N ALA A 85 18.62 -31.10 -14.66
CA ALA A 85 18.00 -32.02 -15.60
C ALA A 85 16.70 -31.44 -16.21
N MET A 86 15.86 -30.75 -15.42
CA MET A 86 14.68 -30.03 -15.90
C MET A 86 15.07 -28.95 -16.91
N ILE A 87 16.05 -28.10 -16.58
CA ILE A 87 16.55 -27.05 -17.48
C ILE A 87 17.04 -27.65 -18.81
N HIS A 88 17.79 -28.76 -18.76
CA HIS A 88 18.24 -29.45 -19.96
C HIS A 88 17.05 -29.92 -20.82
N VAL A 89 16.06 -30.57 -20.21
CA VAL A 89 14.85 -31.04 -20.91
C VAL A 89 14.06 -29.87 -21.51
N PHE A 90 13.96 -28.74 -20.79
CA PHE A 90 13.29 -27.54 -21.31
C PHE A 90 14.00 -26.99 -22.53
N GLN A 91 15.34 -26.91 -22.53
CA GLN A 91 16.12 -26.45 -23.68
C GLN A 91 15.94 -27.36 -24.90
N GLN A 92 15.94 -28.69 -24.71
CA GLN A 92 15.71 -29.61 -25.83
C GLN A 92 14.29 -29.49 -26.38
N THR A 93 13.30 -29.31 -25.49
CA THR A 93 11.90 -29.10 -25.89
C THR A 93 11.75 -27.76 -26.61
N ALA A 94 12.47 -26.72 -26.18
CA ALA A 94 12.43 -25.38 -26.76
C ALA A 94 12.85 -25.38 -28.23
N LYS A 95 13.82 -26.21 -28.64
CA LYS A 95 14.24 -26.33 -30.05
C LYS A 95 13.08 -26.75 -30.95
N ASN A 96 12.26 -27.68 -30.49
CA ASN A 96 11.22 -28.30 -31.32
C ASN A 96 9.84 -27.62 -31.16
N GLU A 97 9.59 -26.97 -30.02
CA GLU A 97 8.26 -26.46 -29.66
C GLU A 97 8.20 -24.95 -29.44
N ARG A 98 7.77 -24.20 -30.46
CA ARG A 98 7.55 -22.74 -30.35
C ARG A 98 6.64 -22.34 -29.20
N ARG A 99 5.60 -23.14 -28.90
CA ARG A 99 4.62 -22.83 -27.84
C ARG A 99 5.24 -22.81 -26.45
N LEU A 100 6.39 -23.45 -26.28
CA LEU A 100 7.11 -23.45 -25.02
C LEU A 100 7.53 -22.03 -24.59
N PHE A 101 7.82 -21.14 -25.54
CA PHE A 101 8.12 -19.73 -25.23
C PHE A 101 7.04 -19.10 -24.33
N ARG A 102 5.76 -19.22 -24.72
CA ARG A 102 4.66 -18.65 -23.94
C ARG A 102 4.56 -19.26 -22.55
N VAL A 103 4.71 -20.59 -22.44
CA VAL A 103 4.67 -21.28 -21.15
C VAL A 103 5.83 -20.82 -20.28
N MET A 104 7.03 -20.70 -20.82
CA MET A 104 8.20 -20.21 -20.08
C MET A 104 8.02 -18.77 -19.60
N VAL A 105 7.38 -17.88 -20.39
CA VAL A 105 7.02 -16.54 -19.93
C VAL A 105 6.15 -16.63 -18.68
N ASP A 106 5.06 -17.41 -18.75
CA ASP A 106 4.14 -17.55 -17.61
C ASP A 106 4.82 -18.17 -16.38
N VAL A 107 5.69 -19.17 -16.56
CA VAL A 107 6.44 -19.79 -15.46
C VAL A 107 7.44 -18.82 -14.83
N VAL A 108 8.19 -18.06 -15.63
CA VAL A 108 9.11 -17.03 -15.10
C VAL A 108 8.32 -15.98 -14.33
N TYR A 109 7.17 -15.53 -14.85
CA TYR A 109 6.34 -14.53 -14.18
C TYR A 109 5.69 -15.05 -12.89
N GLN A 110 5.39 -16.36 -12.84
CA GLN A 110 4.83 -17.03 -11.67
C GLN A 110 5.88 -17.27 -10.58
N THR A 111 7.08 -17.72 -10.96
CA THR A 111 8.15 -18.10 -10.03
C THR A 111 9.07 -16.95 -9.67
N CYS A 112 9.10 -15.89 -10.49
CA CYS A 112 10.07 -14.80 -10.41
C CYS A 112 11.54 -15.26 -10.52
N ASN A 113 11.81 -16.45 -11.06
CA ASN A 113 13.17 -16.94 -11.27
C ASN A 113 13.78 -16.30 -12.53
N LEU A 114 14.50 -15.20 -12.33
CA LEU A 114 15.13 -14.40 -13.39
C LEU A 114 16.55 -14.87 -13.75
N ASP A 115 16.98 -16.02 -13.22
CA ASP A 115 18.30 -16.60 -13.45
C ASP A 115 18.26 -17.75 -14.47
N GLU A 116 17.88 -18.95 -14.05
CA GLU A 116 17.98 -20.16 -14.87
C GLU A 116 16.82 -20.27 -15.86
N LEU A 117 15.59 -20.04 -15.41
CA LEU A 117 14.42 -20.10 -16.29
C LEU A 117 14.42 -18.96 -17.32
N TRP A 118 14.99 -17.81 -16.96
CA TRP A 118 15.19 -16.69 -17.87
C TRP A 118 16.13 -17.03 -19.03
N LYS A 119 17.24 -17.75 -18.78
CA LYS A 119 18.13 -18.25 -19.84
C LYS A 119 17.39 -19.15 -20.83
N VAL A 120 16.55 -20.05 -20.32
CA VAL A 120 15.73 -20.94 -21.16
C VAL A 120 14.70 -20.16 -21.97
N LEU A 121 14.08 -19.14 -21.38
CA LEU A 121 13.14 -18.26 -22.07
C LEU A 121 13.82 -17.51 -23.22
N LYS A 122 14.99 -16.89 -22.98
CA LYS A 122 15.81 -16.24 -24.01
C LYS A 122 16.17 -17.21 -25.14
N TYR A 123 16.60 -18.42 -24.77
CA TYR A 123 16.94 -19.47 -25.74
C TYR A 123 15.74 -19.85 -26.62
N SER A 124 14.57 -20.07 -26.01
CA SER A 124 13.32 -20.40 -26.70
C SER A 124 12.89 -19.31 -27.68
N TYR A 125 13.01 -18.04 -27.27
CA TYR A 125 12.72 -16.91 -28.14
C TYR A 125 13.68 -16.83 -29.33
N ALA A 126 14.99 -16.90 -29.08
CA ALA A 126 16.02 -16.79 -30.11
C ALA A 126 15.86 -17.86 -31.20
N TYR A 127 15.57 -19.11 -30.78
CA TYR A 127 15.39 -20.23 -31.71
C TYR A 127 14.16 -20.08 -32.62
N HIS A 128 13.07 -19.48 -32.12
CA HIS A 128 11.81 -19.32 -32.87
C HIS A 128 11.50 -17.88 -33.27
N LYS A 129 12.50 -16.99 -33.26
CA LYS A 129 12.37 -15.54 -33.42
C LYS A 129 11.47 -15.15 -34.59
N GLU A 130 11.81 -15.58 -35.80
CA GLU A 130 11.04 -15.25 -37.02
C GLU A 130 9.57 -15.68 -36.92
N LYS A 131 9.30 -16.86 -36.35
CA LYS A 131 7.94 -17.41 -36.24
C LYS A 131 7.14 -16.75 -35.12
N LEU A 132 7.78 -16.23 -34.07
CA LEU A 132 7.13 -15.52 -32.97
C LEU A 132 6.82 -14.09 -33.40
N GLU A 133 7.79 -13.40 -33.99
CA GLU A 133 7.67 -11.99 -34.40
C GLU A 133 6.75 -11.80 -35.61
N LYS A 134 6.51 -12.81 -36.44
CA LYS A 134 5.59 -12.71 -37.61
C LYS A 134 4.17 -12.23 -37.27
N ARG A 135 3.73 -12.39 -36.02
CA ARG A 135 2.40 -11.95 -35.55
C ARG A 135 2.45 -10.71 -34.66
N MET A 136 3.62 -10.14 -34.46
CA MET A 136 3.84 -8.97 -33.63
C MET A 136 4.04 -7.75 -34.53
N GLU A 137 3.60 -6.58 -34.07
CA GLU A 137 4.01 -5.32 -34.69
C GLU A 137 5.52 -5.13 -34.54
N GLU A 138 6.16 -4.42 -35.47
CA GLU A 138 7.61 -4.20 -35.46
C GLU A 138 8.09 -3.53 -34.16
N LYS A 139 7.32 -2.56 -33.65
CA LYS A 139 7.58 -1.91 -32.37
C LYS A 139 7.55 -2.91 -31.21
N GLN A 140 6.55 -3.79 -31.17
CA GLN A 140 6.41 -4.82 -30.13
C GLN A 140 7.55 -5.85 -30.21
N ALA A 141 7.91 -6.30 -31.41
CA ALA A 141 9.03 -7.20 -31.60
C ALA A 141 10.36 -6.58 -31.11
N LYS A 142 10.58 -5.29 -31.38
CA LYS A 142 11.75 -4.56 -30.89
C LYS A 142 11.79 -4.51 -29.35
N LYS A 143 10.66 -4.19 -28.72
CA LYS A 143 10.51 -4.19 -27.25
C LYS A 143 10.82 -5.56 -26.63
N TRP A 144 10.31 -6.65 -27.22
CA TRP A 144 10.61 -8.01 -26.75
C TRP A 144 12.11 -8.37 -26.86
N ARG A 145 12.76 -7.98 -27.96
CA ARG A 145 14.22 -8.19 -28.12
C ARG A 145 15.00 -7.46 -27.03
N GLN A 146 14.66 -6.20 -26.77
CA GLN A 146 15.33 -5.38 -25.76
C GLN A 146 15.09 -5.93 -24.34
N PHE A 147 13.85 -6.30 -24.02
CA PHE A 147 13.48 -6.93 -22.76
C PHE A 147 14.29 -8.20 -22.48
N LEU A 148 14.37 -9.11 -23.45
CA LEU A 148 15.10 -10.37 -23.31
C LEU A 148 16.62 -10.20 -23.26
N VAL A 149 17.16 -9.07 -23.73
CA VAL A 149 18.59 -8.76 -23.62
C VAL A 149 18.91 -7.99 -22.32
N SER A 150 17.91 -7.39 -21.67
CA SER A 150 18.11 -6.63 -20.44
C SER A 150 18.84 -7.43 -19.36
N LYS A 151 19.73 -6.72 -18.63
CA LYS A 151 20.38 -7.22 -17.42
C LYS A 151 19.41 -7.27 -16.25
N ASP A 152 18.51 -6.29 -16.18
CA ASP A 152 17.44 -6.22 -15.19
C ASP A 152 16.08 -6.22 -15.91
N PRO A 153 15.41 -7.37 -15.98
CA PRO A 153 14.11 -7.49 -16.63
C PRO A 153 13.01 -6.69 -15.92
N ILE A 154 13.08 -6.57 -14.59
CA ILE A 154 12.05 -5.87 -13.80
C ILE A 154 12.15 -4.38 -14.06
N LEU A 155 13.36 -3.81 -13.93
CA LEU A 155 13.59 -2.39 -14.19
C LEU A 155 13.26 -2.01 -15.64
N TYR A 156 13.56 -2.88 -16.60
CA TYR A 156 13.19 -2.67 -17.99
C TYR A 156 11.67 -2.56 -18.17
N LEU A 157 10.90 -3.52 -17.63
CA LEU A 157 9.44 -3.50 -17.72
C LEU A 157 8.86 -2.28 -17.00
N ALA A 158 9.41 -1.92 -15.84
CA ALA A 158 8.98 -0.74 -15.09
C ALA A 158 9.19 0.55 -15.88
N THR A 159 10.37 0.71 -16.49
CA THR A 159 10.71 1.90 -17.29
C THR A 159 9.84 2.02 -18.53
N GLU A 160 9.64 0.92 -19.26
CA GLU A 160 8.77 0.90 -20.44
C GLU A 160 7.30 1.17 -20.09
N ALA A 161 6.80 0.60 -18.99
CA ALA A 161 5.42 0.81 -18.55
C ALA A 161 5.18 2.23 -18.02
N TYR A 162 6.15 2.79 -17.30
CA TYR A 162 6.10 4.17 -16.80
C TYR A 162 6.12 5.20 -17.93
N GLY A 163 6.93 4.97 -18.97
CA GLY A 163 7.04 5.87 -20.12
C GLY A 163 5.96 5.68 -21.20
N SER A 164 4.99 4.76 -21.01
CA SER A 164 4.01 4.44 -22.05
C SER A 164 2.79 5.35 -22.03
N GLU A 165 2.44 5.89 -23.19
CA GLU A 165 1.23 6.69 -23.40
C GLU A 165 -0.07 5.87 -23.29
N LYS A 166 0.01 4.54 -23.41
CA LYS A 166 -1.15 3.63 -23.36
C LYS A 166 -1.59 3.29 -21.94
N GLY A 167 -0.82 3.70 -20.94
CA GLY A 167 -1.00 3.31 -19.54
C GLY A 167 -0.30 2.00 -19.18
N ILE A 168 -0.02 1.85 -17.89
CA ILE A 168 0.84 0.79 -17.34
C ILE A 168 0.30 -0.60 -17.66
N LEU A 169 -1.01 -0.81 -17.47
CA LEU A 169 -1.62 -2.13 -17.62
C LEU A 169 -1.57 -2.59 -19.08
N GLU A 170 -1.95 -1.72 -20.02
CA GLU A 170 -1.94 -2.04 -21.44
C GLU A 170 -0.51 -2.33 -21.92
N GLU A 171 0.47 -1.55 -21.46
CA GLU A 171 1.86 -1.77 -21.83
C GLU A 171 2.39 -3.12 -21.30
N LEU A 172 2.14 -3.44 -20.04
CA LEU A 172 2.58 -4.71 -19.44
C LEU A 172 1.88 -5.92 -20.06
N GLU A 173 0.63 -5.77 -20.52
CA GLU A 173 -0.08 -6.81 -21.27
C GLU A 173 0.58 -7.12 -22.64
N THR A 174 1.28 -6.16 -23.26
CA THR A 174 2.07 -6.43 -24.48
C THR A 174 3.24 -7.38 -24.24
N PHE A 175 3.70 -7.47 -22.98
CA PHE A 175 4.67 -8.43 -22.48
C PHE A 175 4.03 -9.67 -21.84
N TYR A 176 2.71 -9.82 -22.00
CA TYR A 176 1.88 -10.86 -21.39
C TYR A 176 1.87 -10.86 -19.86
N LEU A 177 2.26 -9.76 -19.22
CA LEU A 177 2.29 -9.64 -17.77
C LEU A 177 0.94 -9.09 -17.28
N LYS A 178 0.24 -9.90 -16.48
CA LYS A 178 -1.08 -9.59 -15.91
C LYS A 178 -1.02 -9.45 -14.39
N LYS A 179 -2.00 -8.76 -13.82
CA LYS A 179 -2.12 -8.48 -12.36
C LYS A 179 -2.01 -9.72 -11.46
N ASN A 180 -2.38 -10.91 -11.95
CA ASN A 180 -2.37 -12.14 -11.16
C ASN A 180 -0.97 -12.77 -11.00
N PHE A 181 0.04 -12.31 -11.75
CA PHE A 181 1.39 -12.83 -11.62
C PHE A 181 2.16 -12.12 -10.50
N PRO A 182 2.94 -12.84 -9.68
CA PRO A 182 3.82 -12.23 -8.68
C PRO A 182 4.80 -11.22 -9.28
N LEU A 183 5.34 -11.46 -10.47
CA LEU A 183 6.25 -10.52 -11.13
C LEU A 183 5.61 -9.15 -11.40
N PHE A 184 4.29 -9.10 -11.63
CA PHE A 184 3.56 -7.84 -11.84
C PHE A 184 3.72 -6.92 -10.63
N LYS A 185 3.64 -7.49 -9.43
CA LYS A 185 3.81 -6.75 -8.18
C LYS A 185 5.23 -6.20 -8.04
N LEU A 186 6.25 -7.00 -8.40
CA LEU A 186 7.64 -6.55 -8.36
C LEU A 186 7.89 -5.40 -9.34
N VAL A 187 7.37 -5.50 -10.56
CA VAL A 187 7.44 -4.44 -11.56
C VAL A 187 6.74 -3.17 -11.07
N LEU A 188 5.54 -3.31 -10.48
CA LEU A 188 4.78 -2.16 -9.98
C LEU A 188 5.49 -1.46 -8.80
N MET A 189 6.12 -2.23 -7.90
CA MET A 189 6.96 -1.66 -6.83
C MET A 189 8.15 -0.88 -7.41
N GLU A 190 8.75 -1.38 -8.49
CA GLU A 190 9.84 -0.68 -9.18
C GLU A 190 9.36 0.58 -9.90
N ILE A 191 8.16 0.56 -10.49
CA ILE A 191 7.51 1.76 -11.04
C ILE A 191 7.36 2.83 -9.95
N PHE A 192 6.93 2.47 -8.73
CA PHE A 192 6.83 3.45 -7.64
C PHE A 192 8.17 4.02 -7.18
N ASN A 193 9.28 3.31 -7.37
CA ASN A 193 10.62 3.84 -7.11
C ASN A 193 11.01 4.92 -8.15
N LEU A 194 10.56 4.73 -9.40
CA LEU A 194 10.80 5.66 -10.52
C LEU A 194 9.80 6.83 -10.55
N ALA A 195 8.61 6.63 -10.00
CA ALA A 195 7.48 7.53 -10.10
C ALA A 195 7.78 8.93 -9.54
N ASP A 196 7.25 9.93 -10.23
CA ASP A 196 7.19 11.31 -9.81
C ASP A 196 5.81 11.64 -9.21
N GLU A 197 5.65 12.87 -8.74
CA GLU A 197 4.40 13.32 -8.12
C GLU A 197 3.19 13.22 -9.06
N GLN A 198 3.38 13.51 -10.35
CA GLN A 198 2.32 13.45 -11.35
C GLN A 198 1.76 12.03 -11.51
N PHE A 199 2.62 11.03 -11.48
CA PHE A 199 2.20 9.64 -11.51
C PHE A 199 1.26 9.28 -10.36
N PHE A 200 1.58 9.66 -9.12
CA PHE A 200 0.74 9.33 -7.96
C PHE A 200 -0.62 10.02 -8.01
N LEU A 201 -0.72 11.18 -8.66
CA LEU A 201 -1.98 11.89 -8.89
C LEU A 201 -2.84 11.19 -9.95
N GLN A 202 -2.24 10.76 -11.06
CA GLN A 202 -2.95 10.09 -12.15
C GLN A 202 -3.37 8.66 -11.78
N GLU A 203 -2.47 7.90 -11.16
CA GLU A 203 -2.64 6.47 -10.87
C GLU A 203 -3.03 6.21 -9.40
N GLN A 204 -3.76 7.16 -8.81
CA GLN A 204 -4.15 7.11 -7.40
C GLN A 204 -4.91 5.81 -7.06
N ALA A 205 -5.84 5.38 -7.92
CA ALA A 205 -6.63 4.17 -7.71
C ALA A 205 -5.78 2.89 -7.70
N LEU A 206 -4.80 2.81 -8.62
CA LEU A 206 -3.88 1.68 -8.70
C LEU A 206 -3.00 1.58 -7.44
N TYR A 207 -2.49 2.72 -6.97
CA TYR A 207 -1.73 2.79 -5.72
C TYR A 207 -2.59 2.31 -4.53
N GLN A 208 -3.83 2.78 -4.41
CA GLN A 208 -4.73 2.37 -3.32
C GLN A 208 -5.03 0.87 -3.33
N GLU A 209 -5.36 0.30 -4.50
CA GLU A 209 -5.63 -1.13 -4.67
C GLU A 209 -4.43 -1.98 -4.20
N LEU A 210 -3.22 -1.60 -4.62
CA LEU A 210 -2.02 -2.34 -4.24
C LEU A 210 -1.67 -2.14 -2.76
N PHE A 211 -1.76 -0.91 -2.25
CA PHE A 211 -1.43 -0.62 -0.86
C PHE A 211 -2.32 -1.40 0.13
N ILE A 212 -3.60 -1.56 -0.20
CA ILE A 212 -4.55 -2.31 0.64
C ILE A 212 -4.26 -3.82 0.63
N SER A 213 -3.80 -4.37 -0.50
CA SER A 213 -3.51 -5.79 -0.68
C SER A 213 -2.06 -6.18 -0.34
N ALA A 214 -1.19 -5.20 -0.12
CA ALA A 214 0.21 -5.38 0.19
C ALA A 214 0.46 -5.85 1.64
N THR A 215 1.61 -6.48 1.85
CA THR A 215 2.15 -6.81 3.18
C THR A 215 2.61 -5.53 3.90
N ASN A 216 2.79 -5.60 5.22
CA ASN A 216 3.25 -4.45 6.01
C ASN A 216 4.62 -3.92 5.53
N GLU A 217 5.55 -4.81 5.17
CA GLU A 217 6.85 -4.40 4.62
C GLU A 217 6.69 -3.60 3.31
N GLU A 218 5.86 -4.10 2.40
CA GLU A 218 5.61 -3.44 1.11
C GLU A 218 4.86 -2.12 1.30
N GLN A 219 3.86 -2.07 2.19
CA GLN A 219 3.18 -0.82 2.55
C GLN A 219 4.16 0.24 3.06
N GLN A 220 5.13 -0.14 3.89
CA GLN A 220 6.15 0.79 4.36
C GLN A 220 7.06 1.27 3.22
N LYS A 221 7.48 0.39 2.32
CA LYS A 221 8.28 0.78 1.15
C LYS A 221 7.50 1.72 0.23
N MET A 222 6.22 1.43 -0.04
CA MET A 222 5.34 2.30 -0.82
C MET A 222 5.16 3.67 -0.15
N ALA A 223 4.91 3.69 1.16
CA ALA A 223 4.78 4.91 1.94
C ALA A 223 6.09 5.73 1.90
N HIS A 224 7.25 5.09 2.04
CA HIS A 224 8.55 5.75 1.92
C HIS A 224 8.68 6.44 0.56
N GLN A 225 8.38 5.77 -0.55
CA GLN A 225 8.50 6.39 -1.88
C GLN A 225 7.53 7.55 -2.06
N LEU A 226 6.26 7.38 -1.69
CA LEU A 226 5.27 8.45 -1.80
C LEU A 226 5.65 9.67 -0.96
N ILE A 227 6.07 9.46 0.29
CA ILE A 227 6.51 10.55 1.14
C ILE A 227 7.77 11.17 0.55
N ASN A 228 8.78 10.41 0.20
CA ASN A 228 10.03 10.96 -0.34
C ASN A 228 9.80 11.80 -1.61
N LYS A 229 8.98 11.31 -2.55
CA LYS A 229 8.83 11.90 -3.90
C LYS A 229 7.76 12.98 -4.04
N CYS A 230 6.71 12.98 -3.20
CA CYS A 230 5.54 13.85 -3.40
C CYS A 230 5.41 14.92 -2.33
N LYS A 231 4.76 16.04 -2.67
CA LYS A 231 4.26 16.97 -1.64
C LYS A 231 2.96 16.40 -1.08
N LEU A 232 2.94 16.13 0.22
CA LEU A 232 1.83 15.41 0.87
C LEU A 232 0.48 16.14 0.75
N ASN A 233 0.48 17.45 0.55
CA ASN A 233 -0.74 18.24 0.30
C ASN A 233 -1.40 17.89 -1.03
N HIS A 234 -0.62 17.68 -2.10
CA HIS A 234 -1.16 17.33 -3.41
C HIS A 234 -1.72 15.90 -3.41
N VAL A 235 -1.06 14.98 -2.70
CA VAL A 235 -1.47 13.56 -2.59
C VAL A 235 -2.22 13.25 -1.29
N LYS A 236 -2.95 14.22 -0.75
CA LYS A 236 -3.66 14.12 0.55
C LYS A 236 -4.51 12.86 0.73
N PRO A 237 -5.29 12.39 -0.28
CA PRO A 237 -6.04 11.14 -0.15
C PRO A 237 -5.16 9.91 0.09
N LEU A 238 -4.00 9.82 -0.56
CA LEU A 238 -3.04 8.73 -0.38
C LEU A 238 -2.34 8.82 0.96
N GLY A 239 -1.96 10.03 1.39
CA GLY A 239 -1.40 10.25 2.72
C GLY A 239 -2.36 9.84 3.84
N LYS A 240 -3.65 10.12 3.71
CA LYS A 240 -4.68 9.66 4.66
C LYS A 240 -4.80 8.13 4.68
N LEU A 241 -4.76 7.47 3.53
CA LEU A 241 -4.77 6.00 3.47
C LEU A 241 -3.58 5.39 4.23
N ILE A 242 -2.37 5.96 4.04
CA ILE A 242 -1.16 5.54 4.76
C ILE A 242 -1.37 5.68 6.27
N PHE A 243 -1.88 6.83 6.71
CA PHE A 243 -2.17 7.10 8.12
C PHE A 243 -3.16 6.09 8.72
N GLU A 244 -4.26 5.81 8.03
CA GLU A 244 -5.32 4.90 8.49
C GLU A 244 -4.83 3.45 8.61
N LYS A 245 -4.06 2.96 7.64
CA LYS A 245 -3.63 1.56 7.58
C LYS A 245 -2.40 1.28 8.42
N LEU A 246 -1.41 2.18 8.40
CA LEU A 246 -0.20 2.01 9.19
C LEU A 246 -0.35 2.54 10.62
N LYS A 247 -1.52 3.13 10.96
CA LYS A 247 -1.92 3.63 12.28
C LYS A 247 -0.77 4.28 13.03
N THR A 248 -0.48 5.53 12.68
CA THR A 248 0.61 6.29 13.29
C THR A 248 0.12 7.03 14.52
N TYR A 249 0.21 6.41 15.69
CA TYR A 249 0.10 7.15 16.96
C TYR A 249 1.51 7.35 17.47
N ARG A 250 2.05 8.58 17.54
CA ARG A 250 3.45 8.82 17.93
C ARG A 250 3.81 8.24 19.32
N ARG A 251 2.82 8.05 20.19
CA ARG A 251 2.94 7.33 21.49
C ARG A 251 3.37 5.86 21.35
N LYS A 252 3.25 5.30 20.15
CA LYS A 252 3.99 4.14 19.66
C LYS A 252 4.96 4.68 18.59
N PRO A 253 6.28 4.70 18.82
CA PRO A 253 7.22 5.16 17.79
C PRO A 253 6.88 4.47 16.47
N MET A 254 6.87 5.20 15.36
CA MET A 254 6.57 4.63 14.04
C MET A 254 7.43 3.39 13.86
N LEU A 255 6.83 2.20 14.00
CA LEU A 255 7.51 0.91 13.86
C LEU A 255 7.81 0.62 12.38
N TRP A 256 7.95 1.68 11.59
CA TRP A 256 8.30 1.62 10.19
C TRP A 256 9.81 1.37 10.12
N ARG A 257 10.17 0.13 9.83
CA ARG A 257 11.57 -0.28 9.68
C ARG A 257 12.13 0.12 8.33
N TYR A 258 11.25 0.26 7.33
CA TYR A 258 11.63 0.50 5.94
C TYR A 258 11.36 1.93 5.46
N VAL A 259 11.13 2.86 6.39
CA VAL A 259 10.95 4.30 6.10
C VAL A 259 12.03 5.05 6.86
N GLY A 260 12.72 5.97 6.18
CA GLY A 260 13.76 6.81 6.79
C GLY A 260 13.20 7.74 7.87
N GLU A 261 14.06 8.15 8.81
CA GLU A 261 13.68 9.01 9.94
C GLU A 261 13.22 10.40 9.49
N GLU A 262 13.75 10.89 8.37
CA GLU A 262 13.35 12.17 7.79
C GLU A 262 11.91 12.10 7.26
N GLU A 263 11.57 11.08 6.47
CA GLU A 263 10.23 10.87 5.92
C GLU A 263 9.20 10.63 7.04
N LYS A 264 9.58 9.87 8.08
CA LYS A 264 8.75 9.69 9.28
C LYS A 264 8.42 11.02 9.94
N ARG A 265 9.43 11.85 10.18
CA ARG A 265 9.27 13.17 10.82
C ARG A 265 8.40 14.08 9.96
N ARG A 266 8.64 14.09 8.65
CA ARG A 266 7.89 14.90 7.69
C ARG A 266 6.42 14.49 7.64
N PHE A 267 6.14 13.19 7.50
CA PHE A 267 4.79 12.66 7.52
C PHE A 267 4.07 12.92 8.85
N ALA A 268 4.76 12.77 9.99
CA ALA A 268 4.20 13.11 11.30
C ALA A 268 3.79 14.58 11.38
N GLN A 269 4.64 15.51 10.95
CA GLN A 269 4.34 16.94 10.93
C GLN A 269 3.14 17.27 10.04
N TRP A 270 3.08 16.66 8.85
CA TRP A 270 1.96 16.82 7.94
C TRP A 270 0.62 16.37 8.55
N ILE A 271 0.62 15.22 9.23
CA ILE A 271 -0.57 14.73 9.95
C ILE A 271 -0.98 15.69 11.07
N LEU A 272 -0.04 16.20 11.86
CA LEU A 272 -0.35 17.15 12.93
C LEU A 272 -0.99 18.44 12.38
N LYS A 273 -0.52 18.93 11.22
CA LYS A 273 -1.15 20.05 10.53
C LYS A 273 -2.59 19.75 10.15
N LEU A 274 -2.86 18.55 9.63
CA LEU A 274 -4.21 18.11 9.30
C LEU A 274 -5.11 18.02 10.54
N GLU A 275 -4.65 17.39 11.61
CA GLU A 275 -5.43 17.24 12.83
C GLU A 275 -5.73 18.60 13.49
N MET A 276 -4.78 19.53 13.48
CA MET A 276 -5.01 20.90 13.93
C MET A 276 -6.00 21.64 13.02
N LYS A 277 -5.84 21.55 11.70
CA LYS A 277 -6.79 22.18 10.75
C LYS A 277 -8.19 21.62 10.92
N ASP A 278 -8.32 20.30 11.08
CA ASP A 278 -9.62 19.63 11.29
C ASP A 278 -10.24 20.03 12.64
N PHE A 279 -9.46 20.20 13.70
CA PHE A 279 -9.97 20.67 15.00
C PHE A 279 -10.49 22.11 14.95
N PHE A 280 -9.75 23.03 14.32
CA PHE A 280 -10.16 24.44 14.22
C PHE A 280 -11.17 24.70 13.09
N GLY A 281 -11.27 23.80 12.10
CA GLY A 281 -12.17 23.92 10.95
C GLY A 281 -13.64 23.90 11.31
N ASP A 282 -14.01 23.25 12.42
CA ASP A 282 -15.37 23.27 12.97
C ASP A 282 -15.78 24.66 13.52
N VAL A 283 -14.84 25.62 13.61
CA VAL A 283 -15.01 26.98 14.18
C VAL A 283 -14.67 28.09 13.16
N ASP A 284 -14.59 27.75 11.86
CA ASP A 284 -14.17 28.60 10.71
C ASP A 284 -12.65 28.49 10.41
N GLN A 285 -12.31 28.20 9.14
CA GLN A 285 -10.94 27.86 8.70
C GLN A 285 -9.95 29.03 8.83
N ASN A 286 -10.45 30.24 9.05
CA ASN A 286 -9.66 31.46 9.25
C ASN A 286 -9.48 31.88 10.71
N HIS A 287 -9.80 31.00 11.66
CA HIS A 287 -9.75 31.32 13.08
C HIS A 287 -8.33 31.73 13.54
N GLU A 288 -8.23 32.90 14.19
CA GLU A 288 -6.95 33.49 14.63
C GLU A 288 -6.11 32.53 15.48
N ARG A 289 -6.75 31.68 16.28
CA ARG A 289 -6.08 30.66 17.11
C ARG A 289 -5.36 29.60 16.30
N TYR A 290 -5.93 29.15 15.18
CA TYR A 290 -5.25 28.21 14.28
C TYR A 290 -4.00 28.86 13.70
N ARG A 291 -4.13 30.09 13.17
CA ARG A 291 -2.99 30.85 12.62
C ARG A 291 -1.89 31.06 13.65
N TYR A 292 -2.27 31.31 14.90
CA TYR A 292 -1.31 31.46 16.00
C TYR A 292 -0.59 30.14 16.31
N TRP A 293 -1.31 29.03 16.50
CA TRP A 293 -0.69 27.75 16.86
C TRP A 293 0.06 27.08 15.70
N LYS A 294 -0.35 27.31 14.45
CA LYS A 294 0.32 26.83 13.22
C LYS A 294 1.80 27.22 13.20
N LYS A 295 2.18 28.39 13.73
CA LYS A 295 3.59 28.83 13.77
C LYS A 295 4.50 27.96 14.65
N PHE A 296 3.92 27.17 15.57
CA PHE A 296 4.67 26.30 16.47
C PHE A 296 4.68 24.83 16.03
N ILE A 297 4.11 24.50 14.85
CA ILE A 297 3.99 23.12 14.36
C ILE A 297 5.33 22.38 14.32
N SER A 298 6.42 23.09 14.03
CA SER A 298 7.77 22.51 13.95
C SER A 298 8.30 21.99 15.29
N LYS A 299 7.78 22.51 16.41
CA LYS A 299 8.07 22.06 17.78
C LYS A 299 7.04 21.06 18.31
N LEU A 300 5.89 20.95 17.65
CA LEU A 300 4.79 20.13 18.10
C LEU A 300 5.13 18.64 17.98
N GLU A 301 4.98 17.93 19.07
CA GLU A 301 5.26 16.50 19.13
C GLU A 301 4.01 15.68 18.80
N ASP A 302 2.87 16.00 19.41
CA ASP A 302 1.64 15.23 19.29
C ASP A 302 0.42 16.13 19.50
N VAL A 303 -0.73 15.70 18.99
CA VAL A 303 -2.02 16.37 19.17
C VAL A 303 -3.07 15.35 19.55
N VAL A 304 -3.86 15.65 20.58
CA VAL A 304 -5.01 14.83 20.96
C VAL A 304 -6.24 15.69 21.12
N VAL A 305 -7.31 15.30 20.42
CA VAL A 305 -8.63 15.93 20.53
C VAL A 305 -9.52 15.15 21.49
N THR A 306 -10.05 15.84 22.50
CA THR A 306 -10.93 15.28 23.55
C THR A 306 -12.23 16.07 23.70
N ASP A 307 -13.10 15.62 24.60
CA ASP A 307 -14.33 16.32 25.01
C ASP A 307 -15.23 16.74 23.83
N GLY A 308 -15.62 15.79 22.99
CA GLY A 308 -16.51 16.02 21.85
C GLY A 308 -15.95 17.00 20.82
N ARG A 309 -14.63 17.02 20.63
CA ARG A 309 -13.88 17.98 19.79
C ARG A 309 -13.87 19.42 20.32
N SER A 310 -14.15 19.65 21.60
CA SER A 310 -14.05 20.98 22.19
C SER A 310 -12.70 21.29 22.84
N THR A 311 -11.81 20.29 23.00
CA THR A 311 -10.52 20.45 23.66
C THR A 311 -9.39 19.84 22.83
N LEU A 312 -8.34 20.63 22.59
CA LEU A 312 -7.12 20.22 21.91
C LEU A 312 -5.97 20.16 22.90
N ILE A 313 -5.25 19.05 22.94
CA ILE A 313 -4.08 18.85 23.77
C ILE A 313 -2.87 18.77 22.83
N MET A 314 -2.01 19.77 22.89
CA MET A 314 -0.79 19.91 22.10
C MET A 314 0.41 19.53 22.98
N TYR A 315 1.16 18.51 22.57
CA TYR A 315 2.35 18.05 23.27
C TYR A 315 3.59 18.68 22.66
N PHE A 316 4.43 19.27 23.49
CA PHE A 316 5.78 19.74 23.16
C PHE A 316 6.77 19.01 24.07
N SER A 317 8.06 19.09 23.74
CA SER A 317 9.12 18.39 24.48
C SER A 317 9.17 18.74 25.98
N ASP A 318 8.87 19.99 26.31
CA ASP A 318 8.99 20.62 27.63
C ASP A 318 7.64 20.89 28.31
N VAL A 319 6.59 21.14 27.52
CA VAL A 319 5.25 21.45 28.02
C VAL A 319 4.12 20.74 27.27
N VAL A 320 2.97 20.62 27.93
CA VAL A 320 1.70 20.25 27.31
C VAL A 320 0.74 21.43 27.38
N ILE A 321 0.22 21.84 26.23
CA ILE A 321 -0.70 22.98 26.09
C ILE A 321 -2.10 22.45 25.79
N MET A 322 -3.07 22.77 26.63
CA MET A 322 -4.47 22.44 26.43
C MET A 322 -5.25 23.69 26.01
N GLU A 323 -5.77 23.70 24.79
CA GLU A 323 -6.63 24.73 24.21
C GLU A 323 -8.09 24.29 24.30
N VAL A 324 -8.95 25.14 24.85
CA VAL A 324 -10.38 24.84 25.05
C VAL A 324 -11.26 25.77 24.22
N LEU A 325 -12.00 25.19 23.27
CA LEU A 325 -13.02 25.88 22.49
C LEU A 325 -14.21 26.27 23.39
N GLY A 326 -14.84 27.40 23.08
CA GLY A 326 -15.96 27.98 23.83
C GLY A 326 -15.59 28.81 25.06
N THR A 327 -14.60 28.42 25.86
CA THR A 327 -14.13 29.24 27.00
C THR A 327 -13.05 30.25 26.63
N GLY A 328 -12.29 29.95 25.56
CA GLY A 328 -11.18 30.81 25.15
C GLY A 328 -10.03 30.81 26.14
N ALA A 329 -9.79 29.71 26.86
CA ALA A 329 -8.65 29.59 27.77
C ALA A 329 -7.65 28.54 27.30
N VAL A 330 -6.38 28.77 27.66
CA VAL A 330 -5.25 27.88 27.43
C VAL A 330 -4.60 27.53 28.75
N TYR A 331 -4.31 26.25 28.95
CA TYR A 331 -3.66 25.74 30.15
C TYR A 331 -2.34 25.10 29.77
N ILE A 332 -1.25 25.56 30.37
CA ILE A 332 0.10 25.11 30.07
C ILE A 332 0.66 24.38 31.28
N TYR A 333 1.02 23.11 31.07
CA TYR A 333 1.56 22.21 32.09
C TYR A 333 3.00 21.84 31.73
N HIS A 334 3.85 21.62 32.72
CA HIS A 334 5.09 20.88 32.48
C HIS A 334 4.77 19.47 31.96
N SER A 335 5.52 18.99 30.96
CA SER A 335 5.30 17.67 30.38
C SER A 335 5.33 16.56 31.43
N ALA A 336 6.29 16.59 32.36
CA ALA A 336 6.38 15.61 33.44
C ALA A 336 5.16 15.62 34.39
N VAL A 337 4.63 16.80 34.71
CA VAL A 337 3.44 16.95 35.58
C VAL A 337 2.21 16.42 34.85
N PHE A 338 2.03 16.79 33.58
CA PHE A 338 0.91 16.31 32.77
C PHE A 338 0.94 14.79 32.61
N GLN A 339 2.12 14.24 32.33
CA GLN A 339 2.36 12.80 32.22
C GLN A 339 1.99 12.05 33.51
N LYS A 340 2.31 12.61 34.67
CA LYS A 340 1.97 11.98 35.96
C LYS A 340 0.48 12.02 36.27
N HIS A 341 -0.20 13.13 36.01
CA HIS A 341 -1.54 13.39 36.54
C HIS A 341 -2.69 13.14 35.55
N PHE A 342 -2.46 13.35 34.24
CA PHE A 342 -3.52 13.39 33.25
C PHE A 342 -3.36 12.37 32.13
N GLN A 343 -2.13 12.09 31.73
CA GLN A 343 -1.80 11.18 30.64
C GLN A 343 -2.45 9.78 30.76
N PRO A 344 -2.52 9.12 31.95
CA PRO A 344 -3.18 7.82 32.07
C PRO A 344 -4.65 7.83 31.64
N LYS A 345 -5.37 8.95 31.83
CA LYS A 345 -6.77 9.09 31.41
C LYS A 345 -6.87 9.16 29.89
N ILE A 346 -5.96 9.88 29.25
CA ILE A 346 -5.92 10.04 27.79
C ILE A 346 -5.53 8.72 27.13
N ASP A 347 -4.53 8.02 27.66
CA ASP A 347 -4.12 6.72 27.11
C ASP A 347 -5.24 5.69 27.19
N ARG A 348 -6.01 5.68 28.29
CA ARG A 348 -7.22 4.86 28.42
C ARG A 348 -8.26 5.21 27.36
N MET A 349 -8.55 6.49 27.17
CA MET A 349 -9.49 6.95 26.14
C MET A 349 -9.04 6.54 24.73
N LEU A 350 -7.75 6.69 24.40
CA LEU A 350 -7.21 6.29 23.10
C LEU A 350 -7.30 4.76 22.90
N ALA A 351 -6.98 3.98 23.92
CA ALA A 351 -7.13 2.52 23.88
C ALA A 351 -8.60 2.08 23.70
N GLU A 352 -9.53 2.74 24.37
CA GLU A 352 -10.97 2.48 24.19
C GLU A 352 -11.45 2.89 22.79
N ARG A 353 -11.02 4.06 22.27
CA ARG A 353 -11.30 4.48 20.88
C ARG A 353 -10.82 3.45 19.86
N GLU A 354 -9.63 2.90 20.06
CA GLU A 354 -9.11 1.84 19.19
C GLU A 354 -9.91 0.54 19.31
N LYS A 355 -10.25 0.12 20.54
CA LYS A 355 -11.01 -1.10 20.79
C LYS A 355 -12.41 -1.06 20.18
N TYR A 356 -13.07 0.09 20.22
CA TYR A 356 -14.46 0.26 19.78
C TYR A 356 -14.60 0.93 18.42
N SER A 357 -13.52 1.10 17.64
CA SER A 357 -13.56 1.81 16.35
C SER A 357 -14.53 1.20 15.32
N HIS A 358 -14.87 -0.08 15.45
CA HIS A 358 -15.81 -0.81 14.60
C HIS A 358 -17.05 -1.31 15.38
N SER A 359 -17.30 -0.76 16.57
CA SER A 359 -18.40 -1.14 17.44
C SER A 359 -19.44 -0.02 17.53
N TRP A 360 -20.70 -0.37 17.84
CA TRP A 360 -21.74 0.60 18.18
C TRP A 360 -21.51 1.28 19.54
N MET A 361 -20.57 0.76 20.36
CA MET A 361 -20.25 1.35 21.65
C MET A 361 -19.47 2.66 21.49
N LYS A 362 -19.98 3.74 22.09
CA LYS A 362 -19.27 5.01 22.14
C LYS A 362 -18.14 4.93 23.17
N PRO A 363 -16.87 5.13 22.77
CA PRO A 363 -15.74 5.13 23.71
C PRO A 363 -15.90 6.25 24.74
N ARG A 364 -15.41 6.03 25.96
CA ARG A 364 -15.47 7.06 27.00
C ARG A 364 -14.50 8.19 26.65
N GLU A 365 -15.01 9.40 26.50
CA GLU A 365 -14.18 10.58 26.29
C GLU A 365 -13.75 11.21 27.62
N VAL A 366 -12.53 11.74 27.63
CA VAL A 366 -12.04 12.57 28.74
C VAL A 366 -12.63 13.96 28.59
N LYS A 367 -13.36 14.41 29.61
CA LYS A 367 -13.93 15.76 29.63
C LYS A 367 -12.88 16.80 30.00
N ARG A 368 -13.03 18.05 29.53
CA ARG A 368 -12.10 19.15 29.87
C ARG A 368 -11.95 19.34 31.39
N SER A 369 -13.03 19.19 32.14
CA SER A 369 -13.04 19.33 33.61
C SER A 369 -12.14 18.34 34.32
N GLU A 370 -11.83 17.20 33.69
CA GLU A 370 -10.94 16.17 34.26
C GLU A 370 -9.45 16.47 34.05
N LEU A 371 -9.16 17.44 33.18
CA LEU A 371 -7.82 17.88 32.77
C LEU A 371 -7.52 19.31 33.23
N MET A 372 -8.53 20.08 33.61
CA MET A 372 -8.39 21.44 34.12
C MET A 372 -8.04 21.45 35.60
N ASN A 373 -6.75 21.56 35.93
CA ASN A 373 -6.31 21.86 37.28
C ASN A 373 -5.31 23.02 37.27
N LYS A 374 -5.76 24.20 37.70
CA LYS A 374 -4.95 25.43 37.70
C LYS A 374 -3.73 25.33 38.61
N ASP A 375 -3.83 24.56 39.70
CA ASP A 375 -2.74 24.42 40.67
C ASP A 375 -1.57 23.60 40.11
N LEU A 376 -1.81 22.83 39.05
CA LEU A 376 -0.79 22.03 38.36
C LEU A 376 -0.23 22.73 37.11
N THR A 377 -0.80 23.88 36.71
CA THR A 377 -0.26 24.66 35.60
C THR A 377 1.04 25.33 35.97
N LEU A 378 1.85 25.66 34.95
CA LEU A 378 2.99 26.55 35.13
C LEU A 378 2.54 27.90 35.73
N PRO A 379 3.39 28.59 36.50
CA PRO A 379 3.07 29.93 37.00
C PRO A 379 2.63 30.87 35.87
N GLY A 380 1.40 31.37 35.94
CA GLY A 380 0.80 32.20 34.87
C GLY A 380 0.45 31.45 33.57
N GLY A 381 0.58 30.12 33.54
CA GLY A 381 0.27 29.25 32.41
C GLY A 381 -1.22 29.03 32.16
N TRP A 382 -2.09 29.76 32.86
CA TRP A 382 -3.51 29.89 32.53
C TRP A 382 -3.73 31.19 31.77
N LEU A 383 -3.81 31.10 30.45
CA LEU A 383 -3.92 32.23 29.55
C LEU A 383 -5.33 32.30 28.93
N ILE A 384 -5.78 33.50 28.56
CA ILE A 384 -7.14 33.74 28.05
C ILE A 384 -7.06 34.53 26.74
N HIS A 385 -7.89 34.12 25.77
CA HIS A 385 -8.07 34.75 24.46
C HIS A 385 -8.87 36.05 24.58
N ASN A 386 -8.27 37.10 25.17
CA ASN A 386 -8.86 38.45 25.28
C ASN A 386 -7.92 39.61 24.87
N GLY A 387 -8.47 40.57 24.11
CA GLY A 387 -7.71 41.72 23.58
C GLY A 387 -6.47 41.28 22.81
N ASP A 388 -5.30 41.87 23.09
CA ASP A 388 -4.00 41.50 22.52
C ASP A 388 -3.44 40.19 23.07
N TRP A 389 -4.25 39.13 23.10
CA TRP A 389 -3.90 37.84 23.69
C TRP A 389 -2.69 37.20 23.02
N GLN A 390 -2.51 37.37 21.71
CA GLN A 390 -1.36 36.84 20.97
C GLN A 390 -0.05 37.39 21.53
N HIS A 391 0.02 38.70 21.79
CA HIS A 391 1.20 39.33 22.39
C HIS A 391 1.42 38.86 23.83
N LYS A 392 0.35 38.72 24.62
CA LYS A 392 0.44 38.20 26.00
C LYS A 392 0.97 36.77 26.02
N PHE A 393 0.52 35.92 25.11
CA PHE A 393 0.99 34.55 24.99
C PHE A 393 2.45 34.52 24.54
N ASP A 394 2.82 35.29 23.51
CA ASP A 394 4.20 35.37 23.02
C ASP A 394 5.16 35.86 24.11
N ALA A 395 4.78 36.88 24.88
CA ALA A 395 5.56 37.37 26.00
C ALA A 395 5.74 36.32 27.09
N TRP A 396 4.68 35.58 27.41
CA TRP A 396 4.72 34.52 28.41
C TRP A 396 5.59 33.34 27.95
N LEU A 397 5.37 32.83 26.73
CA LEU A 397 6.15 31.72 26.16
C LEU A 397 7.64 32.07 26.05
N ARG A 398 7.97 33.31 25.68
CA ARG A 398 9.35 33.78 25.65
C ARG A 398 9.95 33.87 27.04
N ARG A 399 9.22 34.41 28.02
CA ARG A 399 9.73 34.64 29.39
C ARG A 399 9.88 33.35 30.18
N GLU A 400 8.87 32.48 30.17
CA GLU A 400 8.83 31.27 31.00
C GLU A 400 9.49 30.07 30.33
N LEU A 401 9.38 29.94 29.00
CA LEU A 401 9.90 28.77 28.26
C LEU A 401 11.12 29.09 27.39
N GLY A 402 11.50 30.37 27.25
CA GLY A 402 12.58 30.76 26.35
C GLY A 402 12.30 30.50 24.87
N TRP A 403 11.03 30.36 24.49
CA TRP A 403 10.66 30.02 23.11
C TRP A 403 10.86 31.20 22.16
N GLU A 404 11.43 30.92 20.97
CA GLU A 404 11.23 31.80 19.81
C GLU A 404 9.75 31.75 19.38
N VAL A 405 9.19 32.93 19.12
CA VAL A 405 7.76 33.18 18.89
C VAL A 405 7.50 34.01 17.63
N ARG A 406 8.56 34.59 17.04
CA ARG A 406 8.50 35.35 15.78
C ARG A 406 8.17 34.43 14.62
N ARG A 407 7.09 34.79 13.90
CA ARG A 407 6.51 33.95 12.85
C ARG A 407 7.48 33.76 11.68
N ASP A 408 8.12 34.82 11.22
CA ASP A 408 9.13 34.82 10.16
C ASP A 408 10.31 33.87 10.46
N VAL A 409 10.82 33.88 11.69
CA VAL A 409 11.92 32.99 12.11
C VAL A 409 11.47 31.53 12.20
N LEU A 410 10.25 31.28 12.69
CA LEU A 410 9.69 29.93 12.78
C LEU A 410 9.30 29.38 11.41
N LEU A 411 8.78 30.23 10.52
CA LEU A 411 8.42 29.87 9.15
C LEU A 411 9.64 29.69 8.24
N GLN A 412 10.73 30.44 8.41
CA GLN A 412 11.98 30.18 7.66
C GLN A 412 12.50 28.76 7.91
N LYS A 413 12.46 28.32 9.18
CA LYS A 413 12.80 26.93 9.56
C LYS A 413 11.83 25.87 9.00
N GLU A 414 10.64 26.29 8.57
CA GLU A 414 9.62 25.43 7.96
C GLU A 414 9.70 25.45 6.43
N ALA A 415 9.94 26.61 5.82
CA ALA A 415 10.09 26.80 4.37
C ALA A 415 11.30 26.05 3.81
N GLU A 416 12.37 25.91 4.60
CA GLU A 416 13.50 25.03 4.30
C GLU A 416 13.09 23.53 4.15
N ARG A 417 11.86 23.15 4.54
CA ARG A 417 11.36 21.77 4.55
C ARG A 417 10.30 21.44 3.49
N ASN A 418 10.08 22.31 2.51
CA ASN A 418 9.46 21.99 1.21
C ASN A 418 8.04 21.36 1.20
N GLU A 419 7.17 21.71 2.16
CA GLU A 419 5.73 21.42 2.02
C GLU A 419 5.05 22.66 1.45
N GLY A 420 4.62 22.59 0.18
CA GLY A 420 3.93 23.70 -0.50
C GLY A 420 2.73 24.24 0.30
N ASP A 421 2.28 25.44 -0.06
CA ASP A 421 1.34 26.20 0.76
C ASP A 421 0.02 25.43 0.99
N PHE A 422 -0.41 25.38 2.25
CA PHE A 422 -1.57 24.59 2.69
C PHE A 422 -2.92 25.26 2.37
N ASP A 423 -2.82 26.53 1.94
CA ASP A 423 -3.92 27.49 1.82
C ASP A 423 -4.18 27.86 0.33
N ALA A 424 -3.64 27.08 -0.63
CA ALA A 424 -3.77 27.33 -2.08
C ALA A 424 -5.00 26.68 -2.74
N ASP A 425 -5.87 26.02 -1.97
CA ASP A 425 -7.17 25.50 -2.41
C ASP A 425 -8.34 26.32 -1.82
#